data_AF-A0A3B5KWD5-F1
#
_entry.id   AF-A0A3B5KWD5-F1
#
_cell.length_a   1.000
_cell.length_b   1.000
_cell.length_c   1.000
_cell.angle_alpha   90.00
_cell.angle_beta   90.00
_cell.angle_gamma   90.00
#
_symmetry.space_group_name_H-M   'P 1'
#
loop_
_entity.id
_entity.type
_entity.pdbx_description
1 polymer ?
#
loop_
_entity_poly.entity_id
_entity_poly.type
_entity_poly.pdbx_seq_one_letter_code
_entity_poly.pdbx_strand_id
1 'polypeptide(L)'
;MVGKHEALSTPSLTQSQLKPLASLRVIHPNELAKRMTCCPLGHPIGPVPVIIDCRPFLEYNKSHIRGAVHINCSDKISRRRLQQGKITVLDLISCREGKDSFKGIFSKEIVVYDESTTDPNRLTSAQPLHVVLESLRREGKDPIVLKERENQIPLPLSLAFS
;
A
#
# COMPACT_ATOMS: atom_id res chain seq x y z
N MET A 1 32.29 -17.02 -55.02
CA MET A 1 31.91 -17.12 -53.60
C MET A 1 31.40 -15.77 -53.14
N VAL A 2 30.08 -15.62 -53.05
CA VAL A 2 29.43 -14.46 -52.42
C VAL A 2 28.49 -15.02 -51.36
N GLY A 3 28.55 -14.44 -50.16
CA GLY A 3 27.64 -14.75 -49.06
C GLY A 3 27.95 -13.90 -47.84
N LYS A 4 27.44 -12.66 -47.84
CA LYS A 4 27.29 -11.82 -46.63
C LYS A 4 26.34 -12.50 -45.65
N HIS A 5 26.61 -12.42 -44.35
CA HIS A 5 25.56 -12.40 -43.33
C HIS A 5 26.00 -11.51 -42.15
N GLU A 6 25.24 -10.41 -41.99
CA GLU A 6 25.14 -9.63 -40.77
C GLU A 6 24.40 -10.47 -39.72
N ALA A 7 24.90 -10.48 -38.47
CA ALA A 7 24.13 -10.93 -37.32
C ALA A 7 23.87 -9.70 -36.43
N LEU A 8 22.60 -9.30 -36.41
CA LEU A 8 22.06 -8.24 -35.57
C LEU A 8 22.32 -8.56 -34.09
N SER A 9 22.95 -7.62 -33.38
CA SER A 9 23.04 -7.65 -31.92
C SER A 9 21.69 -7.27 -31.32
N THR A 10 21.16 -8.14 -30.47
CA THR A 10 19.96 -7.94 -29.66
C THR A 10 20.20 -6.83 -28.62
N PRO A 11 19.26 -5.88 -28.42
CA PRO A 11 19.40 -4.90 -27.37
C PRO A 11 19.08 -5.54 -26.02
N SER A 12 20.05 -5.44 -25.10
CA SER A 12 19.97 -5.79 -23.70
C SER A 12 18.79 -5.07 -23.03
N LEU A 13 17.99 -5.80 -22.25
CA LEU A 13 16.91 -5.28 -21.43
C LEU A 13 17.46 -4.21 -20.48
N THR A 14 17.22 -2.95 -20.80
CA THR A 14 17.58 -1.82 -19.94
C THR A 14 16.74 -1.88 -18.68
N GLN A 15 17.43 -2.05 -17.56
CA GLN A 15 16.98 -1.76 -16.21
C GLN A 15 16.12 -0.48 -16.22
N SER A 16 14.81 -0.65 -15.99
CA SER A 16 13.87 0.45 -15.97
C SER A 16 14.34 1.48 -14.95
N GLN A 17 14.66 2.69 -15.42
CA GLN A 17 14.89 3.83 -14.55
C GLN A 17 13.63 4.02 -13.70
N LEU A 18 13.71 3.62 -12.43
CA LEU A 18 12.66 3.82 -11.45
C LEU A 18 12.49 5.34 -11.30
N LYS A 19 11.34 5.87 -11.73
CA LYS A 19 10.96 7.23 -11.37
C LYS A 19 10.90 7.29 -9.84
N PRO A 20 11.57 8.25 -9.19
CA PRO A 20 11.38 8.51 -7.78
C PRO A 20 9.87 8.62 -7.55
N LEU A 21 9.36 7.83 -6.60
CA LEU A 21 7.96 7.88 -6.26
C LEU A 21 7.68 9.34 -5.86
N ALA A 22 6.83 10.05 -6.63
CA ALA A 22 6.49 11.44 -6.35
C ALA A 22 6.18 11.62 -4.86
N SER A 23 6.62 12.75 -4.28
CA SER A 23 6.46 13.16 -2.88
C SER A 23 5.34 12.39 -2.17
N LEU A 24 5.71 11.39 -1.38
CA LEU A 24 4.73 10.58 -0.66
C LEU A 24 4.03 11.43 0.40
N ARG A 25 2.70 11.40 0.40
CA ARG A 25 1.92 11.96 1.52
C ARG A 25 2.10 11.07 2.73
N VAL A 26 2.25 11.70 3.90
CA VAL A 26 2.45 11.01 5.16
C VAL A 26 1.39 11.47 6.16
N ILE A 27 0.87 10.54 6.96
CA ILE A 27 0.02 10.80 8.11
C ILE A 27 0.69 10.21 9.36
N HIS A 28 0.53 10.89 10.50
CA HIS A 28 1.02 10.41 11.78
C HIS A 28 -0.09 9.72 12.58
N PRO A 29 0.25 8.81 13.51
CA PRO A 29 -0.75 8.05 14.28
C PRO A 29 -1.83 8.93 14.93
N ASN A 30 -1.44 10.02 15.60
CA ASN A 30 -2.38 10.93 16.25
C ASN A 30 -3.32 11.61 15.27
N GLU A 31 -2.85 11.89 14.05
CA GLU A 31 -3.68 12.51 13.03
C GLU A 31 -4.65 11.50 12.42
N LEU A 32 -4.18 10.27 12.16
CA LEU A 32 -5.06 9.19 11.73
C LEU A 32 -6.12 8.90 12.80
N ALA A 33 -5.77 8.95 14.09
CA ALA A 33 -6.68 8.62 15.18
C ALA A 33 -7.85 9.61 15.24
N LYS A 34 -7.55 10.92 15.09
CA LYS A 34 -8.57 11.97 14.96
C LYS A 34 -9.51 11.75 13.78
N ARG A 35 -9.02 11.22 12.66
CA ARG A 35 -9.84 10.94 11.47
C ARG A 35 -10.73 9.71 11.66
N MET A 36 -10.36 8.81 12.57
CA MET A 36 -11.08 7.58 12.89
C MET A 36 -12.05 7.72 14.08
N THR A 37 -12.18 8.91 14.68
CA THR A 37 -13.07 9.11 15.83
C THR A 37 -14.55 8.95 15.46
N CYS A 38 -15.29 8.29 16.35
CA CYS A 38 -16.74 8.21 16.31
C CYS A 38 -17.36 9.14 17.36
N CYS A 39 -18.59 9.60 17.12
CA CYS A 39 -19.39 10.29 18.11
C CYS A 39 -19.85 9.32 19.22
N PRO A 40 -20.42 9.80 20.34
CA PRO A 40 -20.87 8.95 21.44
C PRO A 40 -21.91 7.88 21.05
N LEU A 41 -22.59 8.08 19.91
CA LEU A 41 -23.55 7.13 19.35
C LEU A 41 -22.90 6.06 18.45
N GLY A 42 -21.57 6.02 18.36
CA GLY A 42 -20.80 5.05 17.55
C GLY A 42 -20.67 5.39 16.07
N HIS A 43 -21.26 6.51 15.61
CA HIS A 43 -21.17 6.92 14.21
C HIS A 43 -19.86 7.67 13.92
N PRO A 44 -19.19 7.41 12.78
CA PRO A 44 -18.01 8.18 12.41
C PRO A 44 -18.34 9.67 12.23
N ILE A 45 -17.48 10.54 12.75
CA ILE A 45 -17.68 12.00 12.71
C ILE A 45 -17.34 12.58 11.31
N GLY A 46 -16.72 11.79 10.44
CA GLY A 46 -16.37 12.17 9.08
C GLY A 46 -16.07 10.97 8.18
N PRO A 47 -15.59 11.20 6.95
CA PRO A 47 -15.22 10.12 6.04
C PRO A 47 -14.07 9.30 6.61
N VAL A 48 -14.35 8.04 6.94
CA VAL A 48 -13.34 7.10 7.46
C VAL A 48 -12.46 6.61 6.30
N PRO A 49 -11.13 6.76 6.39
CA PRO A 49 -10.22 6.28 5.36
C PRO A 49 -10.24 4.75 5.28
N VAL A 50 -9.93 4.21 4.10
CA VAL A 50 -9.62 2.78 3.95
C VAL A 50 -8.19 2.56 4.43
N ILE A 51 -8.01 1.62 5.34
CA ILE A 51 -6.70 1.33 5.94
C ILE A 51 -6.19 0.01 5.37
N ILE A 52 -4.95 0.01 4.90
CA ILE A 52 -4.29 -1.17 4.33
C ILE A 52 -3.08 -1.53 5.18
N ASP A 53 -3.08 -2.75 5.69
CA ASP A 53 -1.95 -3.35 6.38
C ASP A 53 -1.21 -4.28 5.41
N CYS A 54 0.06 -3.98 5.13
CA CYS A 54 0.91 -4.82 4.27
C CYS A 54 2.04 -5.54 5.02
N ARG A 55 1.94 -5.64 6.35
CA ARG A 55 2.83 -6.45 7.19
C ARG A 55 2.67 -7.96 6.92
N PRO A 56 3.62 -8.81 7.37
CA PRO A 56 3.45 -10.25 7.34
C PRO A 56 2.14 -10.68 8.01
N PHE A 57 1.51 -11.71 7.45
CA PHE A 57 0.19 -12.19 7.91
C PHE A 57 0.15 -12.51 9.41
N LEU A 58 1.25 -13.00 9.96
CA LEU A 58 1.33 -13.28 11.39
C LEU A 58 1.24 -12.00 12.24
N GLU A 59 1.88 -10.90 11.83
CA GLU A 59 1.83 -9.63 12.57
C GLU A 59 0.44 -8.97 12.47
N TYR A 60 -0.19 -9.03 11.30
CA TYR A 60 -1.58 -8.59 11.13
C TYR A 60 -2.53 -9.31 12.09
N ASN A 61 -2.42 -10.64 12.21
CA ASN A 61 -3.30 -11.41 13.08
C ASN A 61 -3.01 -11.23 14.57
N LYS A 62 -1.75 -10.98 14.94
CA LYS A 62 -1.40 -10.64 16.33
C LYS A 62 -2.08 -9.34 16.75
N SER A 63 -2.02 -8.32 15.91
CA SER A 63 -2.71 -7.05 16.14
C SER A 63 -2.71 -6.21 14.87
N HIS A 64 -3.75 -5.43 14.61
CA HIS A 64 -3.82 -4.49 13.49
C HIS A 64 -4.73 -3.31 13.82
N ILE A 65 -4.63 -2.22 13.05
CA ILE A 65 -5.54 -1.08 13.17
C ILE A 65 -6.97 -1.54 12.86
N ARG A 66 -7.94 -1.16 13.70
CA ARG A 66 -9.35 -1.56 13.55
C ARG A 66 -9.89 -1.22 12.16
N GLY A 67 -10.46 -2.22 11.49
CA GLY A 67 -11.01 -2.08 10.13
C GLY A 67 -9.97 -2.08 9.01
N ALA A 68 -8.69 -2.33 9.29
CA ALA A 68 -7.67 -2.47 8.25
C ALA A 68 -7.88 -3.72 7.40
N VAL A 69 -7.61 -3.61 6.11
CA VAL A 69 -7.61 -4.71 5.15
C VAL A 69 -6.18 -5.19 4.96
N HIS A 70 -5.94 -6.48 5.23
CA HIS A 70 -4.63 -7.08 5.00
C HIS A 70 -4.39 -7.34 3.51
N ILE A 71 -3.21 -6.93 3.02
CA ILE A 71 -2.74 -7.27 1.67
C ILE A 71 -1.45 -8.09 1.78
N ASN A 72 -1.54 -9.36 1.41
CA ASN A 72 -0.39 -10.26 1.45
C ASN A 72 0.56 -10.00 0.27
N CYS A 73 1.70 -9.36 0.55
CA CYS A 73 2.80 -9.21 -0.40
C CYS A 73 3.97 -10.17 -0.13
N SER A 74 3.86 -11.08 0.85
CA SER A 74 4.91 -12.06 1.18
C SER A 74 4.91 -13.24 0.21
N ASP A 75 3.73 -13.65 -0.27
CA ASP A 75 3.62 -14.69 -1.30
C ASP A 75 4.13 -14.20 -2.66
N LYS A 76 4.98 -15.03 -3.32
CA LYS A 76 5.62 -14.69 -4.59
C LYS A 76 4.61 -14.54 -5.73
N ILE A 77 3.53 -15.31 -5.72
CA ILE A 77 2.53 -15.30 -6.79
C ILE A 77 1.68 -14.03 -6.70
N SER A 78 1.14 -13.72 -5.52
CA SER A 78 0.38 -12.50 -5.24
C SER A 78 1.19 -11.26 -5.56
N ARG A 79 2.45 -11.20 -5.08
CA ARG A 79 3.37 -10.10 -5.37
C ARG A 79 3.59 -9.92 -6.87
N ARG A 80 3.90 -11.01 -7.60
CA ARG A 80 4.15 -10.95 -9.05
C ARG A 80 2.90 -10.47 -9.80
N ARG A 81 1.71 -10.94 -9.42
CA ARG A 81 0.46 -10.50 -10.06
C ARG A 81 0.17 -9.02 -9.80
N LEU A 82 0.42 -8.53 -8.58
CA LEU A 82 0.30 -7.11 -8.23
C LEU A 82 1.28 -6.26 -9.03
N GLN A 83 2.56 -6.64 -9.09
CA GLN A 83 3.57 -5.91 -9.86
C GLN A 83 3.23 -5.86 -11.35
N GLN A 84 2.78 -6.98 -11.92
CA GLN A 84 2.36 -7.09 -13.32
C GLN A 84 1.01 -6.41 -13.62
N GLY A 85 0.24 -5.98 -12.61
CA GLY A 85 -1.10 -5.43 -12.80
C GLY A 85 -2.15 -6.46 -13.24
N LYS A 86 -1.88 -7.76 -13.04
CA LYS A 86 -2.85 -8.85 -13.30
C LYS A 86 -3.93 -8.97 -12.23
N ILE A 87 -3.70 -8.30 -11.11
CA ILE A 87 -4.65 -8.07 -10.02
C ILE A 87 -4.20 -6.76 -9.38
N THR A 88 -5.15 -5.97 -8.90
CA THR A 88 -4.86 -4.70 -8.22
C THR A 88 -5.18 -4.82 -6.74
N VAL A 89 -4.63 -3.91 -5.94
CA VAL A 89 -5.01 -3.76 -4.53
C VAL A 89 -6.51 -3.45 -4.40
N LEU A 90 -7.07 -2.65 -5.31
CA LEU A 90 -8.49 -2.30 -5.28
C LEU A 90 -9.38 -3.52 -5.58
N ASP A 91 -8.97 -4.41 -6.50
CA ASP A 91 -9.67 -5.67 -6.74
C ASP A 91 -9.71 -6.53 -5.47
N LEU A 92 -8.56 -6.67 -4.79
CA LEU A 92 -8.44 -7.45 -3.57
C LEU A 92 -9.34 -6.93 -2.44
N ILE A 93 -9.41 -5.60 -2.26
CA ILE A 93 -10.30 -4.99 -1.27
C ILE A 93 -11.76 -5.24 -1.64
N SER A 94 -12.10 -5.08 -2.92
CA SER A 94 -13.47 -5.19 -3.41
C SER A 94 -14.02 -6.61 -3.34
N CYS A 95 -13.17 -7.63 -3.55
CA CYS A 95 -13.52 -9.02 -3.32
C CYS A 95 -13.89 -9.31 -1.86
N ARG A 96 -13.39 -8.52 -0.90
CA ARG A 96 -13.66 -8.67 0.53
C ARG A 96 -14.93 -7.95 0.97
N GLU A 97 -15.19 -6.78 0.40
CA GLU A 97 -16.24 -5.85 0.84
C GLU A 97 -17.59 -6.02 0.09
N GLY A 98 -17.66 -6.86 -0.94
CA GLY A 98 -18.89 -7.10 -1.72
C GLY A 98 -19.21 -6.04 -2.80
N LYS A 99 -20.19 -6.34 -3.67
CA LYS A 99 -20.42 -5.61 -4.95
C LYS A 99 -20.81 -4.13 -4.80
N ASP A 100 -21.43 -3.74 -3.69
CA ASP A 100 -21.89 -2.35 -3.46
C ASP A 100 -20.79 -1.43 -2.88
N SER A 101 -19.69 -2.01 -2.41
CA SER A 101 -18.62 -1.27 -1.72
C SER A 101 -17.58 -0.66 -2.66
N PHE A 102 -17.53 -1.10 -3.93
CA PHE A 102 -16.53 -0.66 -4.91
C PHE A 102 -16.59 0.86 -5.11
N LYS A 103 -17.78 1.42 -5.41
CA LYS A 103 -17.93 2.87 -5.64
C LYS A 103 -17.56 3.71 -4.42
N GLY A 104 -17.78 3.20 -3.21
CA GLY A 104 -17.42 3.87 -1.97
C GLY A 104 -15.90 3.94 -1.74
N ILE A 105 -15.16 2.89 -2.11
CA ILE A 105 -13.69 2.83 -1.95
C ILE A 105 -12.99 3.83 -2.88
N PHE A 106 -13.52 4.06 -4.08
CA PHE A 106 -12.91 5.01 -5.01
C PHE A 106 -12.95 6.46 -4.52
N SER A 107 -13.95 6.82 -3.73
CA SER A 107 -14.08 8.17 -3.14
C SER A 107 -13.39 8.33 -1.78
N LYS A 108 -12.95 7.24 -1.15
CA LYS A 108 -12.25 7.27 0.14
C LYS A 108 -10.76 7.51 -0.04
N GLU A 109 -10.19 8.23 0.93
CA GLU A 109 -8.75 8.26 1.14
C GLU A 109 -8.24 6.87 1.55
N ILE A 110 -7.01 6.57 1.14
CA ILE A 110 -6.36 5.29 1.40
C ILE A 110 -5.12 5.56 2.23
N VAL A 111 -5.03 4.89 3.39
CA VAL A 111 -3.87 4.93 4.27
C VAL A 111 -3.22 3.55 4.25
N VAL A 112 -1.90 3.51 4.04
CA VAL A 112 -1.12 2.26 3.95
C VAL A 112 -0.01 2.28 4.99
N TYR A 113 0.21 1.15 5.65
CA TYR A 113 1.26 1.02 6.67
C TYR A 113 1.91 -0.36 6.66
N ASP A 114 3.18 -0.38 7.08
CA ASP A 114 3.96 -1.58 7.35
C ASP A 114 4.67 -1.48 8.73
N GLU A 115 5.54 -2.44 9.06
CA GLU A 115 6.31 -2.43 10.31
C GLU A 115 7.71 -1.81 10.20
N SER A 116 8.22 -1.65 8.98
CA SER A 116 9.67 -1.53 8.75
C SER A 116 10.07 -0.26 8.01
N THR A 117 9.12 0.47 7.43
CA THR A 117 9.43 1.68 6.67
C THR A 117 9.59 2.88 7.59
N THR A 118 10.84 3.24 7.86
CA THR A 118 11.18 4.48 8.59
C THR A 118 11.17 5.70 7.68
N ASP A 119 11.60 5.55 6.42
CA ASP A 119 11.60 6.61 5.42
C ASP A 119 10.87 6.17 4.14
N PRO A 120 9.62 6.65 3.93
CA PRO A 120 8.85 6.36 2.73
C PRO A 120 9.55 6.78 1.43
N ASN A 121 10.46 7.76 1.49
CA ASN A 121 11.19 8.23 0.29
C ASN A 121 12.31 7.27 -0.14
N ARG A 122 12.67 6.28 0.68
CA ARG A 122 13.75 5.32 0.42
C ARG A 122 13.23 3.91 0.16
N LEU A 123 11.98 3.79 -0.28
CA LEU A 123 11.34 2.52 -0.58
C LEU A 123 11.95 1.80 -1.79
N THR A 124 12.22 0.52 -1.62
CA THR A 124 12.68 -0.38 -2.69
C THR A 124 11.53 -1.22 -3.24
N SER A 125 11.60 -1.63 -4.51
CA SER A 125 10.55 -2.45 -5.16
C SER A 125 10.36 -3.84 -4.54
N ALA A 126 11.29 -4.27 -3.69
CA ALA A 126 11.19 -5.51 -2.93
C ALA A 126 10.31 -5.37 -1.67
N GLN A 127 10.04 -4.15 -1.19
CA GLN A 127 9.25 -3.94 0.01
C GLN A 127 7.75 -4.04 -0.28
N PRO A 128 6.96 -4.72 0.59
CA PRO A 128 5.50 -4.78 0.49
C PRO A 128 4.85 -3.42 0.28
N LEU A 129 5.27 -2.42 1.05
CA LEU A 129 4.74 -1.07 0.99
C LEU A 129 4.91 -0.46 -0.42
N HIS A 130 6.08 -0.61 -1.04
CA HIS A 130 6.29 -0.13 -2.41
C HIS A 130 5.32 -0.78 -3.41
N VAL A 131 5.18 -2.09 -3.36
CA VAL A 131 4.30 -2.84 -4.28
C VAL A 131 2.84 -2.40 -4.16
N VAL A 132 2.37 -2.17 -2.93
CA VAL A 132 1.01 -1.68 -2.66
C VAL A 132 0.83 -0.24 -3.17
N LEU A 133 1.78 0.65 -2.87
CA LEU A 133 1.73 2.05 -3.32
C LEU A 133 1.75 2.17 -4.84
N GLU A 134 2.61 1.40 -5.51
CA GLU A 134 2.68 1.36 -6.97
C GLU A 134 1.37 0.84 -7.59
N SER A 135 0.82 -0.25 -7.03
CA SER A 135 -0.47 -0.78 -7.50
C SER A 135 -1.61 0.24 -7.34
N LEU A 136 -1.65 1.01 -6.25
CA LEU A 136 -2.68 2.02 -6.02
C LEU A 136 -2.50 3.22 -6.96
N ARG A 137 -1.27 3.69 -7.14
CA ARG A 137 -0.95 4.83 -8.04
C ARG A 137 -1.25 4.52 -9.50
N ARG A 138 -1.04 3.28 -9.95
CA ARG A 138 -1.42 2.84 -11.29
C ARG A 138 -2.94 2.92 -11.54
N GLU A 139 -3.73 2.77 -10.49
CA GLU A 139 -5.19 2.94 -10.50
C GLU A 139 -5.64 4.40 -10.25
N GLY A 140 -4.71 5.36 -10.32
CA GLY A 140 -5.02 6.79 -10.14
C GLY A 140 -5.29 7.20 -8.69
N LYS A 141 -4.96 6.35 -7.71
CA LYS A 141 -5.07 6.69 -6.29
C LYS A 141 -3.82 7.42 -5.80
N ASP A 142 -4.01 8.29 -4.81
CA ASP A 142 -2.93 8.95 -4.09
C ASP A 142 -2.90 8.50 -2.63
N PRO A 143 -2.27 7.34 -2.33
CA PRO A 143 -2.24 6.78 -0.98
C PRO A 143 -1.36 7.59 -0.03
N ILE A 144 -1.76 7.62 1.25
CA ILE A 144 -1.05 8.25 2.35
C ILE A 144 -0.34 7.17 3.16
N VAL A 145 0.94 7.35 3.47
CA VAL A 145 1.71 6.42 4.29
C VAL A 145 1.57 6.79 5.76
N LEU A 146 1.20 5.83 6.61
CA LEU A 146 1.27 6.02 8.05
C LEU A 146 2.73 5.91 8.51
N LYS A 147 3.23 6.97 9.15
CA LYS A 147 4.61 7.01 9.66
C LYS A 147 4.63 7.36 11.14
N GLU A 148 5.29 6.52 11.92
CA GLU A 148 5.59 6.84 13.33
C GLU A 148 6.62 7.97 13.42
N ARG A 149 6.53 8.78 14.48
CA ARG A 149 7.52 9.84 14.71
C ARG A 149 8.84 9.21 15.16
N GLU A 150 9.94 9.65 14.56
CA GLU A 150 11.30 9.15 14.79
C GLU A 150 11.79 9.30 16.25
N ASN A 151 11.09 10.08 17.09
CA ASN A 151 11.50 10.43 18.46
C ASN A 151 10.40 10.21 19.52
N GLN A 152 9.43 9.31 19.29
CA GLN A 152 8.50 8.85 20.33
C GLN A 152 8.63 7.35 20.50
N ILE A 153 8.45 6.86 21.73
CA ILE A 153 8.37 5.42 22.00
C ILE A 153 7.32 4.85 21.04
N PRO A 154 7.66 3.84 20.21
CA PRO A 154 6.70 3.20 19.33
C PRO A 154 5.54 2.70 20.18
N LEU A 155 4.39 3.38 20.11
CA LEU A 155 3.18 2.83 20.65
C LEU A 155 2.74 1.76 19.66
N PRO A 156 2.50 0.51 20.09
CA PRO A 156 1.96 -0.50 19.20
C PRO A 156 0.80 0.11 18.43
N LEU A 157 0.85 0.08 17.10
CA LEU A 157 -0.19 0.71 16.27
C LEU A 157 -1.59 0.27 16.68
N SER A 158 -1.77 -0.96 17.16
CA SER A 158 -3.04 -1.44 17.73
C SER A 158 -3.54 -0.68 18.96
N LEU A 159 -2.65 -0.18 19.82
CA LEU A 159 -2.98 0.63 20.99
C LEU A 159 -3.33 2.07 20.63
N ALA A 160 -2.83 2.60 19.51
CA ALA A 160 -3.12 3.95 19.06
C ALA A 160 -4.55 4.13 18.50
N PHE A 161 -5.24 3.04 18.16
CA PHE A 161 -6.56 3.05 17.51
C PHE A 161 -7.62 2.17 18.19
N SER A 162 -7.37 1.74 19.43
CA SER A 162 -8.38 1.08 20.27
C SER A 162 -9.36 2.12 20.82
#